data_AF-A0A969ZRV7-F1
#
_entry.id   AF-A0A969ZRV7-F1
#
_cell.length_a   1.000
_cell.length_b   1.000
_cell.length_c   1.000
_cell.angle_alpha   90.00
_cell.angle_beta   90.00
_cell.angle_gamma   90.00
#
_symmetry.space_group_name_H-M   'P 1'
#
loop_
_entity.id
_entity.type
_entity.pdbx_description
1 polymer ?
#
loop_
_entity_poly.entity_id
_entity_poly.type
_entity_poly.pdbx_seq_one_letter_code
_entity_poly.pdbx_strand_id
1 'polypeptide(L)'
;MKAWIGLGSNLGDREQYIKEALAAIEKNGIKILSVAKMKETEAYGLEDQPSFLNTVALLETDLFPHDLLKLLLEIEKSLGRTREIKWGPRTIDLDILFYEDEIIDSDNLKVPHPDLQNRLFVLEPLAEISPDKTHPIFKKTIKELLIELNMLENMKWVESKSLFGIKLGLDNTMELLDGLGNPHKNIKCIHVAGTNGKGSTCNFISKVLEEAGYSVGLFTSPFIQTFRERFQINGVNISPEDLNYHIERARKVAEKMEEKASPPTHFEIITGICFDYFNEKNVDFAVIEVGLGGLYDSTNVIENPIATLITTIDYDHMEYLGDTLEKIAGQKAGIIKPGSPVFLYPNQKSVMETIEGIADERKAPYYTYNKEELEVLKISEDGVVFNFRNFKNLSISMVGQHQAYNACLAVICLEELKKRGKIKYTEDELREGLYSSKVIARLELLQKEPKVLLDGSHNIEGVTALVNALKYYSYDKLILGIGILKDKKHLEMVNMLAPLADKIILTEVPSDRLLEAEKLKEEIDFNGEIIIEKDIPKALKKTLSLAEKDDMVVWAGSLYLMGALRDAYFKEDEEC
;
A
#
# COMPACT_ATOMS: atom_id res chain seq x y z
N MET A 1 -20.96 39.21 14.33
CA MET A 1 -19.79 38.31 14.16
C MET A 1 -20.28 36.87 14.06
N LYS A 2 -19.59 36.01 13.30
CA LYS A 2 -19.93 34.60 13.10
C LYS A 2 -19.17 33.71 14.07
N ALA A 3 -19.87 32.74 14.64
CA ALA A 3 -19.28 31.69 15.47
C ALA A 3 -19.84 30.31 15.10
N TRP A 4 -18.99 29.28 15.16
CA TRP A 4 -19.39 27.90 14.95
C TRP A 4 -19.33 27.18 16.28
N ILE A 5 -20.46 26.63 16.72
CA ILE A 5 -20.59 25.96 18.01
C ILE A 5 -20.84 24.48 17.79
N GLY A 6 -20.02 23.63 18.39
CA GLY A 6 -20.29 22.19 18.50
C GLY A 6 -21.25 21.93 19.65
N LEU A 7 -22.24 21.08 19.42
CA LEU A 7 -23.23 20.65 20.41
C LEU A 7 -23.17 19.12 20.55
N GLY A 8 -23.06 18.61 21.78
CA GLY A 8 -23.02 17.17 22.05
C GLY A 8 -23.81 16.77 23.29
N SER A 9 -24.61 15.70 23.20
CA SER A 9 -25.38 15.16 24.34
C SER A 9 -25.33 13.64 24.38
N ASN A 10 -25.11 13.01 25.54
CA ASN A 10 -25.17 11.56 25.69
C ASN A 10 -25.99 11.05 26.89
N LEU A 11 -26.74 11.93 27.56
CA LEU A 11 -27.61 11.55 28.66
C LEU A 11 -29.06 11.94 28.40
N GLY A 12 -29.99 11.10 28.84
CA GLY A 12 -31.43 11.38 28.78
C GLY A 12 -31.95 11.54 27.34
N ASP A 13 -32.88 12.47 27.15
CA ASP A 13 -33.41 12.82 25.83
C ASP A 13 -32.45 13.76 25.10
N ARG A 14 -31.45 13.16 24.46
CA ARG A 14 -30.33 13.85 23.80
C ARG A 14 -30.79 14.86 22.74
N GLU A 15 -31.80 14.49 21.95
CA GLU A 15 -32.33 15.36 20.90
C GLU A 15 -33.04 16.58 21.52
N GLN A 16 -33.82 16.35 22.59
CA GLN A 16 -34.46 17.43 23.32
C GLN A 16 -33.44 18.40 23.94
N TYR A 17 -32.37 17.90 24.55
CA TYR A 17 -31.32 18.77 25.11
C TYR A 17 -30.65 19.66 24.06
N ILE A 18 -30.37 19.12 22.86
CA ILE A 18 -29.81 19.92 21.76
C ILE A 18 -30.81 20.98 21.32
N LYS A 19 -32.09 20.63 21.14
CA LYS A 19 -33.14 21.60 20.77
C LYS A 19 -33.32 22.70 21.82
N GLU A 20 -33.30 22.35 23.09
CA GLU A 20 -33.41 23.31 24.19
C GLU A 20 -32.19 24.24 24.27
N ALA A 21 -30.98 23.72 24.02
CA ALA A 21 -29.77 24.53 23.95
C ALA A 21 -29.83 25.55 22.80
N LEU A 22 -30.26 25.12 21.61
CA LEU A 22 -30.46 26.02 20.47
C LEU A 22 -31.53 27.09 20.77
N ALA A 23 -32.66 26.71 21.35
CA ALA A 23 -33.70 27.66 21.75
C ALA A 23 -33.22 28.66 22.82
N ALA A 24 -32.38 28.20 23.75
CA ALA A 24 -31.76 29.07 24.77
C ALA A 24 -30.77 30.06 24.15
N ILE A 25 -30.00 29.65 23.14
CA ILE A 25 -29.12 30.54 22.37
C ILE A 25 -29.95 31.66 21.70
N GLU A 26 -31.04 31.32 21.00
CA GLU A 26 -31.91 32.31 20.35
C GLU A 26 -32.58 33.25 21.33
N LYS A 27 -33.05 32.74 22.48
CA LYS A 27 -33.67 33.54 23.54
C LYS A 27 -32.73 34.62 24.09
N ASN A 28 -31.41 34.42 24.00
CA ASN A 28 -30.39 35.38 24.41
C ASN A 28 -29.96 36.33 23.28
N GLY A 29 -30.76 36.45 22.20
CA GLY A 29 -30.55 37.43 21.13
C GLY A 29 -29.49 37.03 20.10
N ILE A 30 -29.03 35.78 20.12
CA ILE A 30 -28.11 35.24 19.13
C ILE A 30 -28.91 34.63 17.99
N LYS A 31 -28.57 34.97 16.74
CA LYS A 31 -29.26 34.42 15.58
C LYS A 31 -28.58 33.15 15.11
N ILE A 32 -29.34 32.06 14.99
CA ILE A 32 -28.86 30.83 14.36
C ILE A 32 -29.00 30.97 12.84
N LEU A 33 -27.90 30.86 12.11
CA LEU A 33 -27.89 30.94 10.64
C LEU A 33 -28.09 29.57 9.99
N SER A 34 -27.53 28.52 10.59
CA SER A 34 -27.64 27.15 10.08
C SER A 34 -27.33 26.14 11.20
N VAL A 35 -27.90 24.94 11.11
CA VAL A 35 -27.62 23.81 12.02
C VAL A 35 -27.45 22.56 11.17
N ALA A 36 -26.36 21.83 11.37
CA ALA A 36 -26.10 20.57 10.70
C ALA A 36 -27.05 19.46 11.18
N LYS A 37 -27.12 18.35 10.45
CA LYS A 37 -27.87 17.18 10.91
C LYS A 37 -27.24 16.62 12.17
N MET A 38 -28.08 16.22 13.11
CA MET A 38 -27.64 15.51 14.31
C MET A 38 -27.15 14.11 13.92
N LYS A 39 -25.97 13.73 14.40
CA LYS A 39 -25.37 12.42 14.16
C LYS A 39 -25.05 11.73 15.47
N GLU A 40 -25.38 10.45 15.55
CA GLU A 40 -24.99 9.60 16.66
C GLU A 40 -23.57 9.09 16.46
N THR A 41 -22.72 9.20 17.47
CA THR A 41 -21.34 8.70 17.46
C THR A 41 -21.01 8.01 18.77
N GLU A 42 -20.08 7.06 18.72
CA GLU A 42 -19.53 6.47 19.95
C GLU A 42 -18.89 7.52 20.85
N ALA A 43 -18.81 7.21 22.13
CA ALA A 43 -18.29 8.14 23.10
C ALA A 43 -16.76 8.25 23.01
N TYR A 44 -16.27 9.49 23.05
CA TYR A 44 -14.84 9.75 22.97
C TYR A 44 -14.20 9.71 24.36
N GLY A 45 -13.19 8.85 24.55
CA GLY A 45 -12.32 8.83 25.74
C GLY A 45 -12.70 7.78 26.80
N LEU A 46 -13.90 7.84 27.37
CA LEU A 46 -14.39 6.83 28.32
C LEU A 46 -15.27 5.81 27.58
N GLU A 47 -14.88 4.52 27.64
CA GLU A 47 -15.48 3.43 26.85
C GLU A 47 -16.81 2.89 27.40
N ASP A 48 -17.10 3.09 28.69
CA ASP A 48 -18.34 2.63 29.34
C ASP A 48 -19.33 3.79 29.54
N GLN A 49 -19.86 4.33 28.44
CA GLN A 49 -20.90 5.35 28.48
C GLN A 49 -21.80 5.35 27.23
N PRO A 50 -23.00 5.95 27.29
CA PRO A 50 -23.88 6.03 26.13
C PRO A 50 -23.28 6.84 24.98
N SER A 51 -23.68 6.51 23.75
CA SER A 51 -23.32 7.24 22.54
C SER A 51 -23.75 8.71 22.59
N PHE A 52 -22.95 9.58 21.97
CA PHE A 52 -23.27 10.99 21.83
C PHE A 52 -24.14 11.24 20.60
N LEU A 53 -25.08 12.17 20.73
CA LEU A 53 -25.71 12.85 19.62
C LEU A 53 -25.00 14.20 19.44
N ASN A 54 -24.37 14.41 18.28
CA ASN A 54 -23.55 15.58 17.98
C ASN A 54 -24.12 16.39 16.80
N THR A 55 -23.97 17.71 16.83
CA THR A 55 -24.23 18.61 15.69
C THR A 55 -23.37 19.88 15.79
N VAL A 56 -23.39 20.71 14.76
CA VAL A 56 -22.75 22.02 14.72
C VAL A 56 -23.77 23.08 14.31
N ALA A 57 -23.75 24.22 14.98
CA ALA A 57 -24.55 25.40 14.63
C ALA A 57 -23.66 26.56 14.22
N LEU A 58 -24.02 27.24 13.13
CA LEU A 58 -23.46 28.52 12.72
C LEU A 58 -24.32 29.65 13.29
N LEU A 59 -23.70 30.53 14.07
CA LEU A 59 -24.34 31.62 14.78
C LEU A 59 -23.89 32.98 14.24
N GLU A 60 -24.77 33.98 14.38
CA GLU A 60 -24.49 35.41 14.23
C GLU A 60 -24.78 36.09 15.58
N THR A 61 -23.76 36.71 16.17
CA THR A 61 -23.81 37.32 17.51
C THR A 61 -23.03 38.63 17.59
N ASP A 62 -23.44 39.51 18.49
CA ASP A 62 -22.72 40.73 18.86
C ASP A 62 -21.85 40.54 20.12
N LEU A 63 -21.90 39.36 20.76
CA LEU A 63 -21.08 39.03 21.93
C LEU A 63 -19.64 38.73 21.53
N PHE A 64 -18.67 39.27 22.28
CA PHE A 64 -17.26 38.90 22.15
C PHE A 64 -17.02 37.42 22.55
N PRO A 65 -15.92 36.78 22.10
CA PRO A 65 -15.68 35.35 22.30
C PRO A 65 -15.80 34.87 23.76
N HIS A 66 -15.28 35.64 24.72
CA HIS A 66 -15.35 35.29 26.14
C HIS A 66 -16.76 35.44 26.72
N ASP A 67 -17.54 36.42 26.27
CA ASP A 67 -18.93 36.61 26.69
C ASP A 67 -19.83 35.51 26.10
N LEU A 68 -19.57 35.12 24.85
CA LEU A 68 -20.22 33.98 24.21
C LEU A 68 -19.93 32.70 24.98
N LEU A 69 -18.66 32.43 25.32
CA LEU A 69 -18.30 31.26 26.14
C LEU A 69 -19.07 31.26 27.46
N LYS A 70 -19.09 32.40 28.17
CA LYS A 70 -19.80 32.51 29.45
C LYS A 70 -21.28 32.18 29.31
N LEU A 71 -21.95 32.69 28.27
CA LEU A 71 -23.35 32.38 27.99
C LEU A 71 -23.56 30.89 27.72
N LEU A 72 -22.71 30.26 26.89
CA LEU A 72 -22.82 28.83 26.59
C LEU A 72 -22.68 27.99 27.87
N LEU A 73 -21.74 28.32 28.75
CA LEU A 73 -21.58 27.66 30.06
C LEU A 73 -22.80 27.84 30.98
N GLU A 74 -23.46 29.00 30.93
CA GLU A 74 -24.70 29.24 31.68
C GLU A 74 -25.86 28.40 31.13
N ILE A 75 -25.96 28.25 29.80
CA ILE A 75 -26.94 27.38 29.14
C ILE A 75 -26.71 25.92 29.55
N GLU A 76 -25.48 25.43 29.47
CA GLU A 76 -25.14 24.07 29.90
C GLU A 76 -25.56 23.78 31.34
N LYS A 77 -25.25 24.71 32.25
CA LYS A 77 -25.62 24.61 33.66
C LYS A 77 -27.15 24.60 33.84
N SER A 78 -27.87 25.42 33.07
CA SER A 78 -29.34 25.46 33.11
C SER A 78 -29.99 24.17 32.63
N LEU A 79 -29.32 23.45 31.71
CA LEU A 79 -29.75 22.16 31.17
C LEU A 79 -29.15 20.97 31.95
N GLY A 80 -28.65 21.20 33.17
CA GLY A 80 -28.27 20.15 34.10
C GLY A 80 -26.87 19.56 33.92
N ARG A 81 -25.97 20.20 33.15
CA ARG A 81 -24.58 19.72 33.01
C ARG A 81 -23.84 19.82 34.35
N THR A 82 -23.31 18.69 34.82
CA THR A 82 -22.35 18.61 35.94
C THR A 82 -20.96 18.21 35.42
N ARG A 83 -19.88 18.74 36.03
CA ARG A 83 -18.49 18.49 35.61
C ARG A 83 -17.73 17.70 36.67
N GLU A 84 -18.15 16.45 36.88
CA GLU A 84 -17.56 15.57 37.90
C GLU A 84 -16.37 14.75 37.37
N ILE A 85 -16.43 14.30 36.11
CA ILE A 85 -15.43 13.44 35.47
C ILE A 85 -15.05 14.05 34.11
N LYS A 86 -13.75 14.10 33.81
CA LYS A 86 -13.25 14.51 32.48
C LYS A 86 -13.73 13.51 31.42
N TRP A 87 -14.37 14.01 30.36
CA TRP A 87 -15.01 13.22 29.29
C TRP A 87 -16.18 12.32 29.74
N GLY A 88 -16.73 12.57 30.92
CA GLY A 88 -17.87 11.81 31.43
C GLY A 88 -19.19 12.13 30.71
N PRO A 89 -20.24 11.36 31.04
CA PRO A 89 -21.59 11.58 30.52
C PRO A 89 -22.15 12.96 30.88
N ARG A 90 -22.88 13.59 29.96
CA ARG A 90 -23.40 14.95 30.08
C ARG A 90 -24.72 15.15 29.33
N THR A 91 -25.58 15.99 29.88
CA THR A 91 -26.86 16.38 29.27
C THR A 91 -26.65 17.23 28.01
N ILE A 92 -25.67 18.14 28.03
CA ILE A 92 -25.26 18.93 26.87
C ILE A 92 -23.81 19.43 27.05
N ASP A 93 -23.10 19.59 25.94
CA ASP A 93 -21.77 20.19 25.80
C ASP A 93 -21.82 21.20 24.65
N LEU A 94 -21.34 22.42 24.88
CA LEU A 94 -21.33 23.52 23.92
C LEU A 94 -19.92 24.08 23.79
N ASP A 95 -19.25 23.78 22.67
CA ASP A 95 -17.88 24.19 22.41
C ASP A 95 -17.80 25.23 21.29
N ILE A 96 -17.05 26.32 21.49
CA ILE A 96 -16.73 27.27 20.42
C ILE A 96 -15.66 26.64 19.52
N LEU A 97 -16.04 26.25 18.31
CA LEU A 97 -15.14 25.65 17.32
C LEU A 97 -14.35 26.72 16.56
N PHE A 98 -15.04 27.76 16.11
CA PHE A 98 -14.49 28.91 15.39
C PHE A 98 -15.22 30.19 15.82
N TYR A 99 -14.50 31.31 15.78
CA TYR A 99 -15.06 32.65 15.92
C TYR A 99 -14.39 33.53 14.86
N GLU A 100 -15.13 33.85 13.81
CA GLU A 100 -14.57 34.43 12.58
C GLU A 100 -13.28 33.68 12.13
N ASP A 101 -12.19 34.40 11.93
CA ASP A 101 -10.85 33.88 11.65
C ASP A 101 -9.86 34.10 12.81
N GLU A 102 -10.37 34.38 14.01
CA GLU A 102 -9.56 34.68 15.19
C GLU A 102 -8.75 33.47 15.68
N ILE A 103 -7.57 33.74 16.22
CA ILE A 103 -6.75 32.78 16.96
C ILE A 103 -6.64 33.27 18.40
N ILE A 104 -7.35 32.59 19.30
CA ILE A 104 -7.42 32.90 20.72
C ILE A 104 -6.72 31.77 21.47
N ASP A 105 -5.71 32.10 22.27
CA ASP A 105 -5.07 31.16 23.20
C ASP A 105 -5.02 31.81 24.58
N SER A 106 -6.02 31.49 25.40
CA SER A 106 -6.16 32.00 26.77
C SER A 106 -6.42 30.84 27.73
N ASP A 107 -6.27 31.09 29.04
CA ASP A 107 -6.46 30.07 30.08
C ASP A 107 -7.83 29.37 30.01
N ASN A 108 -8.86 30.10 29.56
CA ASN A 108 -10.25 29.63 29.60
C ASN A 108 -10.89 29.44 28.21
N LEU A 109 -10.24 29.87 27.13
CA LEU A 109 -10.77 29.76 25.77
C LEU A 109 -9.64 29.58 24.77
N LYS A 110 -9.79 28.55 23.93
CA LYS A 110 -8.94 28.30 22.76
C LYS A 110 -9.79 28.23 21.50
N VAL A 111 -9.52 29.11 20.54
CA VAL A 111 -10.22 29.17 19.24
C VAL A 111 -9.16 29.31 18.14
N PRO A 112 -9.21 28.52 17.05
CA PRO A 112 -10.10 27.39 16.85
C PRO A 112 -9.95 26.32 17.94
N HIS A 113 -10.99 25.53 18.17
CA HIS A 113 -10.95 24.45 19.16
C HIS A 113 -9.77 23.49 18.85
N PRO A 114 -8.87 23.20 19.81
CA PRO A 114 -7.54 22.65 19.52
C PRO A 114 -7.51 21.26 18.88
N ASP A 115 -8.56 20.47 19.09
CA ASP A 115 -8.68 19.09 18.57
C ASP A 115 -9.71 18.93 17.44
N LEU A 116 -10.33 20.01 16.95
CA LEU A 116 -11.46 19.86 16.00
C LEU A 116 -11.06 19.09 14.74
N GLN A 117 -9.82 19.26 14.27
CA GLN A 117 -9.25 18.61 13.09
C GLN A 117 -9.07 17.09 13.25
N ASN A 118 -9.11 16.57 14.47
CA ASN A 118 -8.93 15.15 14.79
C ASN A 118 -10.26 14.45 15.14
N ARG A 119 -11.41 15.11 14.92
CA ARG A 119 -12.72 14.63 15.37
C ARG A 119 -13.73 14.62 14.22
N LEU A 120 -14.04 13.44 13.68
CA LEU A 120 -15.05 13.30 12.64
C LEU A 120 -16.43 13.84 13.06
N PHE A 121 -16.83 13.58 14.32
CA PHE A 121 -18.09 14.08 14.86
C PHE A 121 -18.19 15.61 14.93
N VAL A 122 -17.09 16.33 14.74
CA VAL A 122 -17.04 17.78 14.58
C VAL A 122 -16.92 18.17 13.10
N LEU A 123 -15.97 17.57 12.37
CA LEU A 123 -15.69 17.94 10.98
C LEU A 123 -16.84 17.59 10.02
N GLU A 124 -17.51 16.45 10.21
CA GLU A 124 -18.63 16.04 9.35
C GLU A 124 -19.81 17.04 9.38
N PRO A 125 -20.40 17.36 10.55
CA PRO A 125 -21.47 18.37 10.61
C PRO A 125 -20.97 19.77 10.22
N LEU A 126 -19.72 20.11 10.53
CA LEU A 126 -19.16 21.40 10.14
C LEU A 126 -19.01 21.53 8.62
N ALA A 127 -18.59 20.45 7.93
CA ALA A 127 -18.50 20.40 6.48
C ALA A 127 -19.88 20.48 5.79
N GLU A 128 -20.95 20.01 6.44
CA GLU A 128 -22.32 20.13 5.91
C GLU A 128 -22.75 21.59 5.78
N ILE A 129 -22.42 22.44 6.77
CA ILE A 129 -22.90 23.83 6.82
C ILE A 129 -21.85 24.86 6.39
N SER A 130 -20.57 24.51 6.37
CA SER A 130 -19.46 25.43 6.09
C SER A 130 -18.22 24.70 5.53
N PRO A 131 -18.34 24.02 4.38
CA PRO A 131 -17.23 23.22 3.82
C PRO A 131 -16.01 24.07 3.47
N ASP A 132 -16.22 25.31 3.01
CA ASP A 132 -15.17 26.21 2.54
C ASP A 132 -14.56 27.06 3.67
N LYS A 133 -15.00 26.91 4.92
CA LYS A 133 -14.39 27.62 6.06
C LYS A 133 -12.94 27.19 6.17
N THR A 134 -12.03 28.15 6.08
CA THR A 134 -10.59 27.87 6.22
C THR A 134 -10.19 27.88 7.69
N HIS A 135 -9.44 26.86 8.10
CA HIS A 135 -8.82 26.81 9.41
C HIS A 135 -7.67 27.82 9.48
N PRO A 136 -7.67 28.81 10.38
CA PRO A 136 -6.71 29.92 10.36
C PRO A 136 -5.27 29.47 10.65
N ILE A 137 -5.08 28.37 11.38
CA ILE A 137 -3.77 27.75 11.65
C ILE A 137 -3.31 26.85 10.49
N PHE A 138 -4.07 25.78 10.18
CA PHE A 138 -3.68 24.79 9.15
C PHE A 138 -3.78 25.29 7.70
N LYS A 139 -4.48 26.41 7.46
CA LYS A 139 -4.72 26.97 6.11
C LYS A 139 -5.41 26.00 5.14
N LYS A 140 -6.20 25.08 5.69
CA LYS A 140 -7.04 24.12 4.94
C LYS A 140 -8.50 24.40 5.18
N THR A 141 -9.33 24.15 4.19
CA THR A 141 -10.79 24.15 4.31
C THR A 141 -11.25 23.01 5.21
N ILE A 142 -12.43 23.13 5.82
CA ILE A 142 -13.03 22.04 6.59
C ILE A 142 -13.22 20.79 5.72
N LYS A 143 -13.57 20.97 4.45
CA LYS A 143 -13.67 19.88 3.49
C LYS A 143 -12.35 19.11 3.35
N GLU A 144 -11.22 19.80 3.21
CA GLU A 144 -9.89 19.16 3.12
C GLU A 144 -9.53 18.44 4.41
N LEU A 145 -9.75 19.05 5.58
CA LEU A 145 -9.48 18.42 6.87
C LEU A 145 -10.34 17.16 7.08
N LEU A 146 -11.60 17.17 6.66
CA LEU A 146 -12.49 16.01 6.74
C LEU A 146 -12.00 14.86 5.85
N ILE A 147 -11.58 15.18 4.62
CA ILE A 147 -11.02 14.18 3.69
C ILE A 147 -9.76 13.54 4.28
N GLU A 148 -8.84 14.34 4.83
CA GLU A 148 -7.61 13.85 5.45
C GLU A 148 -7.87 12.96 6.66
N LEU A 149 -8.81 13.33 7.53
CA LEU A 149 -9.15 12.52 8.69
C LEU A 149 -9.84 11.21 8.29
N ASN A 150 -10.78 11.25 7.33
CA ASN A 150 -11.42 10.03 6.80
C ASN A 150 -10.39 9.07 6.20
N MET A 151 -9.45 9.59 5.39
CA MET A 151 -8.36 8.79 4.84
C MET A 151 -7.53 8.12 5.94
N LEU A 152 -7.15 8.88 6.97
CA LEU A 152 -6.36 8.37 8.08
C LEU A 152 -7.10 7.26 8.83
N GLU A 153 -8.38 7.45 9.14
CA GLU A 153 -9.19 6.45 9.84
C GLU A 153 -9.43 5.20 8.99
N ASN A 154 -9.70 5.37 7.70
CA ASN A 154 -9.90 4.26 6.78
C ASN A 154 -8.62 3.44 6.58
N MET A 155 -7.46 4.10 6.50
CA MET A 155 -6.18 3.40 6.46
C MET A 155 -5.90 2.64 7.75
N LYS A 156 -6.12 3.25 8.93
CA LYS A 156 -6.01 2.56 10.23
C LYS A 156 -6.95 1.36 10.32
N TRP A 157 -8.17 1.49 9.79
CA TRP A 157 -9.12 0.38 9.73
C TRP A 157 -8.57 -0.75 8.87
N VAL A 158 -8.10 -0.49 7.65
CA VAL A 158 -7.49 -1.51 6.79
C VAL A 158 -6.31 -2.20 7.50
N GLU A 159 -5.41 -1.43 8.12
CA GLU A 159 -4.24 -1.95 8.84
C GLU A 159 -4.61 -2.81 10.04
N SER A 160 -5.64 -2.44 10.80
CA SER A 160 -6.15 -3.23 11.94
C SER A 160 -6.54 -4.66 11.55
N LYS A 161 -6.92 -4.88 10.29
CA LYS A 161 -7.31 -6.21 9.79
C LYS A 161 -6.11 -7.13 9.54
N SER A 162 -4.88 -6.64 9.67
CA SER A 162 -3.67 -7.47 9.60
C SER A 162 -3.59 -8.50 10.74
N LEU A 163 -4.27 -8.24 11.87
CA LEU A 163 -4.31 -9.12 13.05
C LEU A 163 -5.01 -10.46 12.78
N PHE A 164 -5.83 -10.58 11.74
CA PHE A 164 -6.56 -11.80 11.41
C PHE A 164 -5.71 -12.90 10.76
N GLY A 165 -4.44 -12.63 10.44
CA GLY A 165 -3.49 -13.62 9.92
C GLY A 165 -3.89 -14.21 8.55
N ILE A 166 -3.38 -15.40 8.25
CA ILE A 166 -3.68 -16.13 7.01
C ILE A 166 -4.88 -17.06 7.25
N LYS A 167 -5.98 -16.80 6.54
CA LYS A 167 -7.15 -17.69 6.47
C LYS A 167 -7.20 -18.31 5.07
N LEU A 168 -7.09 -19.64 4.99
CA LEU A 168 -7.22 -20.35 3.72
C LEU A 168 -8.69 -20.49 3.35
N GLY A 169 -9.03 -20.15 2.11
CA GLY A 169 -10.38 -20.25 1.55
C GLY A 169 -10.74 -19.02 0.73
N LEU A 170 -11.79 -19.13 -0.09
CA LEU A 170 -12.27 -18.04 -0.93
C LEU A 170 -13.61 -17.45 -0.46
N ASP A 171 -14.28 -18.09 0.50
CA ASP A 171 -15.66 -17.77 0.88
C ASP A 171 -15.82 -16.30 1.32
N ASN A 172 -14.93 -15.83 2.20
CA ASN A 172 -14.90 -14.44 2.64
C ASN A 172 -14.66 -13.48 1.47
N THR A 173 -13.70 -13.77 0.59
CA THR A 173 -13.40 -12.91 -0.57
C THR A 173 -14.59 -12.87 -1.53
N MET A 174 -15.25 -14.01 -1.75
CA MET A 174 -16.46 -14.09 -2.59
C MET A 174 -17.63 -13.32 -1.98
N GLU A 175 -17.87 -13.42 -0.67
CA GLU A 175 -18.91 -12.64 0.02
C GLU A 175 -18.62 -11.13 -0.04
N LEU A 176 -17.37 -10.73 0.19
CA LEU A 176 -16.95 -9.34 0.07
C LEU A 176 -17.19 -8.81 -1.35
N LEU A 177 -16.77 -9.56 -2.36
CA LEU A 177 -16.94 -9.16 -3.77
C LEU A 177 -18.40 -9.17 -4.20
N ASP A 178 -19.23 -10.08 -3.67
CA ASP A 178 -20.67 -10.07 -3.92
C ASP A 178 -21.31 -8.78 -3.38
N GLY A 179 -20.96 -8.39 -2.15
CA GLY A 179 -21.39 -7.12 -1.57
C GLY A 179 -20.90 -5.87 -2.32
N LEU A 180 -19.79 -5.98 -3.05
CA LEU A 180 -19.26 -4.94 -3.95
C LEU A 180 -19.88 -4.97 -5.36
N GLY A 181 -20.80 -5.89 -5.64
CA GLY A 181 -21.46 -6.01 -6.94
C GLY A 181 -20.71 -6.88 -7.96
N ASN A 182 -19.89 -7.82 -7.49
CA ASN A 182 -19.11 -8.76 -8.29
C ASN A 182 -18.17 -8.10 -9.34
N PRO A 183 -17.36 -7.08 -8.98
CA PRO A 183 -16.58 -6.32 -9.96
C PRO A 183 -15.55 -7.18 -10.72
N HIS A 184 -14.98 -8.20 -10.05
CA HIS A 184 -14.03 -9.14 -10.62
C HIS A 184 -14.55 -9.91 -11.87
N LYS A 185 -15.87 -10.02 -12.07
CA LYS A 185 -16.46 -10.75 -13.20
C LYS A 185 -16.43 -9.97 -14.52
N ASN A 186 -16.21 -8.66 -14.47
CA ASN A 186 -16.22 -7.79 -15.65
C ASN A 186 -14.81 -7.49 -16.18
N ILE A 187 -13.77 -7.96 -15.50
CA ILE A 187 -12.38 -7.61 -15.78
C ILE A 187 -11.69 -8.77 -16.50
N LYS A 188 -10.94 -8.45 -17.57
CA LYS A 188 -10.10 -9.45 -18.26
C LYS A 188 -8.76 -9.57 -17.54
N CYS A 189 -8.60 -10.63 -16.76
CA CYS A 189 -7.43 -10.79 -15.91
C CYS A 189 -6.32 -11.63 -16.56
N ILE A 190 -5.08 -11.18 -16.40
CA ILE A 190 -3.86 -11.99 -16.55
C ILE A 190 -3.37 -12.31 -15.14
N HIS A 191 -3.35 -13.58 -14.75
CA HIS A 191 -3.14 -13.98 -13.36
C HIS A 191 -1.77 -14.64 -13.17
N VAL A 192 -0.94 -14.12 -12.25
CA VAL A 192 0.47 -14.51 -12.14
C VAL A 192 0.80 -15.05 -10.75
N ALA A 193 1.18 -16.32 -10.69
CA ALA A 193 1.67 -17.02 -9.50
C ALA A 193 3.16 -17.37 -9.60
N GLY A 194 3.71 -17.91 -8.52
CA GLY A 194 5.10 -18.38 -8.42
C GLY A 194 5.80 -17.89 -7.15
N THR A 195 7.06 -18.28 -6.98
CA THR A 195 7.90 -17.88 -5.86
C THR A 195 8.61 -16.58 -6.17
N ASN A 196 9.47 -16.55 -7.18
CA ASN A 196 10.22 -15.36 -7.60
C ASN A 196 9.88 -14.95 -9.05
N GLY A 197 10.01 -13.65 -9.34
CA GLY A 197 9.79 -13.11 -10.68
C GLY A 197 8.36 -12.64 -10.99
N LYS A 198 7.38 -12.93 -10.11
CA LYS A 198 5.97 -12.48 -10.25
C LYS A 198 5.84 -11.00 -10.62
N GLY A 199 6.20 -10.10 -9.70
CA GLY A 199 6.14 -8.66 -9.96
C GLY A 199 6.92 -8.17 -11.21
N SER A 200 8.05 -8.80 -11.56
CA SER A 200 8.81 -8.44 -12.77
C SER A 200 8.04 -8.85 -14.04
N THR A 201 7.53 -10.08 -14.08
CA THR A 201 6.69 -10.58 -15.18
C THR A 201 5.40 -9.76 -15.30
N CYS A 202 4.75 -9.40 -14.18
CA CYS A 202 3.59 -8.53 -14.19
C CYS A 202 3.91 -7.16 -14.82
N ASN A 203 5.04 -6.56 -14.45
CA ASN A 203 5.46 -5.27 -15.00
C ASN A 203 5.77 -5.34 -16.50
N PHE A 204 6.47 -6.39 -16.98
CA PHE A 204 6.70 -6.56 -18.41
C PHE A 204 5.40 -6.67 -19.20
N ILE A 205 4.43 -7.47 -18.72
CA ILE A 205 3.14 -7.62 -19.38
C ILE A 205 2.37 -6.30 -19.34
N SER A 206 2.32 -5.63 -18.18
CA SER A 206 1.61 -4.36 -18.02
C SER A 206 2.16 -3.31 -18.98
N LYS A 207 3.49 -3.11 -18.99
CA LYS A 207 4.14 -2.09 -19.82
C LYS A 207 3.96 -2.32 -21.31
N VAL A 208 4.05 -3.55 -21.79
CA VAL A 208 3.80 -3.83 -23.22
C VAL A 208 2.35 -3.55 -23.59
N LEU A 209 1.39 -3.87 -22.72
CA LEU A 209 -0.02 -3.58 -22.97
C LEU A 209 -0.33 -2.07 -22.89
N GLU A 210 0.33 -1.35 -21.97
CA GLU A 210 0.26 0.11 -21.86
C GLU A 210 0.80 0.79 -23.12
N GLU A 211 1.97 0.39 -23.61
CA GLU A 211 2.55 0.90 -24.87
C GLU A 211 1.66 0.59 -26.08
N ALA A 212 0.97 -0.55 -26.06
CA ALA A 212 -0.02 -0.91 -27.07
C ALA A 212 -1.35 -0.10 -26.98
N GLY A 213 -1.44 0.85 -26.04
CA GLY A 213 -2.56 1.78 -25.87
C GLY A 213 -3.74 1.25 -25.06
N TYR A 214 -3.58 0.12 -24.35
CA TYR A 214 -4.61 -0.39 -23.45
C TYR A 214 -4.63 0.36 -22.12
N SER A 215 -5.80 0.43 -21.50
CA SER A 215 -5.91 0.78 -20.08
C SER A 215 -5.66 -0.48 -19.24
N VAL A 216 -4.56 -0.51 -18.49
CA VAL A 216 -4.08 -1.69 -17.78
C VAL A 216 -4.03 -1.43 -16.28
N GLY A 217 -4.80 -2.22 -15.52
CA GLY A 217 -4.67 -2.31 -14.08
C GLY A 217 -3.52 -3.23 -13.69
N LEU A 218 -2.66 -2.83 -12.76
CA LEU A 218 -1.60 -3.66 -12.20
C LEU A 218 -1.80 -3.79 -10.68
N PHE A 219 -1.98 -5.04 -10.22
CA PHE A 219 -2.10 -5.37 -8.80
C PHE A 219 -0.89 -6.15 -8.33
N THR A 220 -0.10 -5.58 -7.42
CA THR A 220 1.14 -6.17 -6.91
C THR A 220 1.21 -6.20 -5.39
N SER A 221 2.01 -7.12 -4.86
CA SER A 221 2.24 -7.21 -3.42
C SER A 221 3.63 -7.76 -3.07
N PRO A 222 4.25 -7.31 -1.95
CA PRO A 222 3.86 -6.18 -1.09
C PRO A 222 4.11 -4.80 -1.76
N PHE A 223 3.77 -3.70 -1.07
CA PHE A 223 4.23 -2.36 -1.45
C PHE A 223 5.63 -2.06 -0.87
N ILE A 224 6.32 -1.07 -1.42
CA ILE A 224 7.63 -0.61 -0.98
C ILE A 224 7.55 0.69 -0.18
N GLN A 225 7.02 1.78 -0.74
CA GLN A 225 6.94 3.08 -0.04
C GLN A 225 5.52 3.38 0.42
N THR A 226 4.54 3.25 -0.47
CA THR A 226 3.15 3.63 -0.21
C THR A 226 2.19 2.50 -0.53
N PHE A 227 1.19 2.32 0.34
CA PHE A 227 0.11 1.35 0.15
C PHE A 227 -0.58 1.42 -1.22
N ARG A 228 -0.62 2.63 -1.82
CA ARG A 228 -1.20 2.90 -3.14
C ARG A 228 -0.49 2.18 -4.28
N GLU A 229 0.78 1.81 -4.13
CA GLU A 229 1.56 1.05 -5.14
C GLU A 229 0.92 -0.29 -5.50
N ARG A 230 0.09 -0.84 -4.61
CA ARG A 230 -0.64 -2.08 -4.88
C ARG A 230 -1.64 -1.93 -6.01
N PHE A 231 -2.11 -0.72 -6.31
CA PHE A 231 -3.18 -0.47 -7.27
C PHE A 231 -2.72 0.58 -8.28
N GLN A 232 -2.27 0.12 -9.43
CA GLN A 232 -1.82 1.02 -10.49
C GLN A 232 -2.71 0.91 -11.71
N ILE A 233 -2.92 2.02 -12.42
CA ILE A 233 -3.45 2.03 -13.78
C ILE A 233 -2.44 2.74 -14.65
N ASN A 234 -1.96 2.06 -15.70
CA ASN A 234 -0.92 2.56 -16.61
C ASN A 234 0.33 3.10 -15.89
N GLY A 235 0.78 2.35 -14.87
CA GLY A 235 1.92 2.72 -14.01
C GLY A 235 1.68 3.88 -13.04
N VAL A 236 0.46 4.43 -12.96
CA VAL A 236 0.11 5.49 -12.01
C VAL A 236 -0.63 4.89 -10.81
N ASN A 237 -0.13 5.14 -9.61
CA ASN A 237 -0.77 4.74 -8.36
C ASN A 237 -2.18 5.33 -8.24
N ILE A 238 -3.12 4.57 -7.65
CA ILE A 238 -4.45 5.05 -7.28
C ILE A 238 -4.36 6.38 -6.51
N SER A 239 -5.26 7.32 -6.82
CA SER A 239 -5.33 8.60 -6.12
C SER A 239 -5.73 8.38 -4.65
N PRO A 240 -5.32 9.25 -3.71
CA PRO A 240 -5.82 9.20 -2.34
C PRO A 240 -7.36 9.17 -2.29
N GLU A 241 -8.01 9.97 -3.13
CA GLU A 241 -9.47 10.12 -3.18
C GLU A 241 -10.16 8.83 -3.65
N ASP A 242 -9.70 8.23 -4.75
CA ASP A 242 -10.21 6.96 -5.25
C ASP A 242 -9.95 5.85 -4.20
N LEU A 243 -8.75 5.82 -3.60
CA LEU A 243 -8.43 4.83 -2.58
C LEU A 243 -9.39 4.93 -1.39
N ASN A 244 -9.63 6.14 -0.88
CA ASN A 244 -10.58 6.35 0.22
C ASN A 244 -11.98 5.88 -0.17
N TYR A 245 -12.45 6.24 -1.37
CA TYR A 245 -13.76 5.83 -1.88
C TYR A 245 -13.92 4.30 -1.91
N HIS A 246 -12.91 3.57 -2.40
CA HIS A 246 -12.96 2.12 -2.46
C HIS A 246 -12.78 1.45 -1.09
N ILE A 247 -12.00 2.03 -0.17
CA ILE A 247 -11.93 1.55 1.22
C ILE A 247 -13.30 1.70 1.90
N GLU A 248 -13.98 2.84 1.77
CA GLU A 248 -15.30 3.05 2.38
C GLU A 248 -16.33 2.04 1.87
N ARG A 249 -16.30 1.72 0.57
CA ARG A 249 -17.16 0.69 -0.02
C ARG A 249 -16.87 -0.68 0.55
N ALA A 250 -15.59 -1.09 0.58
CA ALA A 250 -15.18 -2.38 1.14
C ALA A 250 -15.51 -2.48 2.64
N ARG A 251 -15.29 -1.40 3.40
CA ARG A 251 -15.58 -1.30 4.84
C ARG A 251 -17.04 -1.52 5.15
N LYS A 252 -17.96 -0.87 4.43
CA LYS A 252 -19.41 -1.05 4.59
C LYS A 252 -19.87 -2.49 4.38
N VAL A 253 -19.20 -3.24 3.52
CA VAL A 253 -19.50 -4.66 3.30
C VAL A 253 -18.87 -5.50 4.41
N ALA A 254 -17.60 -5.26 4.73
CA ALA A 254 -16.85 -5.98 5.76
C ALA A 254 -17.49 -5.87 7.16
N GLU A 255 -17.98 -4.69 7.54
CA GLU A 255 -18.69 -4.48 8.83
C GLU A 255 -19.94 -5.36 8.94
N LYS A 256 -20.69 -5.55 7.85
CA LYS A 256 -21.84 -6.48 7.82
C LYS A 256 -21.43 -7.95 7.91
N MET A 257 -20.23 -8.29 7.42
CA MET A 257 -19.68 -9.64 7.54
C MET A 257 -19.17 -9.91 8.96
N GLU A 258 -18.66 -8.88 9.64
CA GLU A 258 -18.26 -8.92 11.05
C GLU A 258 -19.43 -9.22 11.99
N GLU A 259 -20.61 -8.64 11.74
CA GLU A 259 -21.84 -8.97 12.46
C GLU A 259 -22.23 -10.46 12.35
N LYS A 260 -21.79 -11.14 11.28
CA LYS A 260 -21.99 -12.58 11.06
C LYS A 260 -20.81 -13.44 11.55
N ALA A 261 -19.85 -12.86 12.28
CA ALA A 261 -18.64 -13.51 12.75
C ALA A 261 -17.74 -14.09 11.63
N SER A 262 -17.76 -13.48 10.43
CA SER A 262 -16.89 -13.88 9.31
C SER A 262 -16.13 -12.69 8.72
N PRO A 263 -15.29 -11.98 9.51
CA PRO A 263 -14.54 -10.83 9.01
C PRO A 263 -13.63 -11.22 7.84
N PRO A 264 -13.54 -10.38 6.78
CA PRO A 264 -12.50 -10.53 5.78
C PRO A 264 -11.13 -10.15 6.36
N THR A 265 -10.08 -10.86 5.94
CA THR A 265 -8.70 -10.52 6.31
C THR A 265 -8.22 -9.27 5.56
N HIS A 266 -7.08 -8.72 5.99
CA HIS A 266 -6.44 -7.59 5.32
C HIS A 266 -6.24 -7.80 3.82
N PHE A 267 -5.75 -8.98 3.40
CA PHE A 267 -5.48 -9.25 1.99
C PHE A 267 -6.76 -9.43 1.16
N GLU A 268 -7.83 -9.95 1.77
CA GLU A 268 -9.16 -10.05 1.14
C GLU A 268 -9.75 -8.66 0.87
N ILE A 269 -9.62 -7.74 1.83
CA ILE A 269 -10.07 -6.34 1.68
C ILE A 269 -9.29 -5.64 0.56
N ILE A 270 -7.96 -5.77 0.55
CA ILE A 270 -7.11 -5.22 -0.51
C ILE A 270 -7.53 -5.77 -1.87
N THR A 271 -7.77 -7.07 -1.98
CA THR A 271 -8.21 -7.70 -3.22
C THR A 271 -9.58 -7.17 -3.67
N GLY A 272 -10.50 -6.96 -2.72
CA GLY A 272 -11.80 -6.32 -2.97
C GLY A 272 -11.65 -4.90 -3.53
N ILE A 273 -10.81 -4.07 -2.91
CA ILE A 273 -10.49 -2.71 -3.36
C ILE A 273 -9.92 -2.72 -4.78
N CYS A 274 -8.99 -3.64 -5.07
CA CYS A 274 -8.38 -3.79 -6.38
C CYS A 274 -9.42 -4.00 -7.49
N PHE A 275 -10.28 -5.02 -7.32
CA PHE A 275 -11.28 -5.32 -8.34
C PHE A 275 -12.33 -4.23 -8.46
N ASP A 276 -12.77 -3.64 -7.34
CA ASP A 276 -13.75 -2.54 -7.35
C ASP A 276 -13.20 -1.32 -8.11
N TYR A 277 -11.93 -0.95 -7.86
CA TYR A 277 -11.24 0.15 -8.55
C TYR A 277 -11.05 -0.11 -10.04
N PHE A 278 -10.50 -1.26 -10.42
CA PHE A 278 -10.26 -1.59 -11.82
C PHE A 278 -11.56 -1.72 -12.64
N ASN A 279 -12.63 -2.22 -12.03
CA ASN A 279 -13.94 -2.26 -12.65
C ASN A 279 -14.54 -0.86 -12.81
N GLU A 280 -14.46 0.00 -11.80
CA GLU A 280 -14.95 1.39 -11.87
C GLU A 280 -14.23 2.20 -12.96
N LYS A 281 -12.91 2.04 -13.07
CA LYS A 281 -12.09 2.69 -14.11
C LYS A 281 -12.18 2.01 -15.48
N ASN A 282 -12.96 0.94 -15.63
CA ASN A 282 -13.17 0.20 -16.89
C ASN A 282 -11.86 -0.19 -17.59
N VAL A 283 -10.91 -0.76 -16.85
CA VAL A 283 -9.63 -1.20 -17.46
C VAL A 283 -9.87 -2.28 -18.52
N ASP A 284 -9.10 -2.24 -19.61
CA ASP A 284 -9.15 -3.26 -20.66
C ASP A 284 -8.66 -4.61 -20.16
N PHE A 285 -7.58 -4.57 -19.36
CA PHE A 285 -6.93 -5.73 -18.76
C PHE A 285 -6.49 -5.41 -17.33
N ALA A 286 -6.49 -6.43 -16.47
CA ALA A 286 -5.84 -6.35 -15.18
C ALA A 286 -4.77 -7.45 -15.05
N VAL A 287 -3.55 -7.06 -14.73
CA VAL A 287 -2.44 -7.97 -14.43
C VAL A 287 -2.38 -8.15 -12.92
N ILE A 288 -2.75 -9.32 -12.45
CA ILE A 288 -2.98 -9.62 -11.02
C ILE A 288 -1.87 -10.55 -10.52
N GLU A 289 -1.04 -10.05 -9.61
CA GLU A 289 -0.09 -10.85 -8.85
C GLU A 289 -0.79 -11.58 -7.70
N VAL A 290 -0.53 -12.88 -7.57
CA VAL A 290 -0.95 -13.68 -6.42
C VAL A 290 -0.14 -13.28 -5.18
N GLY A 291 -0.82 -13.11 -4.04
CA GLY A 291 -0.18 -12.82 -2.75
C GLY A 291 0.56 -14.02 -2.18
N LEU A 292 -0.15 -15.12 -1.93
CA LEU A 292 0.38 -16.34 -1.34
C LEU A 292 -0.15 -17.61 -2.03
N GLY A 293 0.76 -18.47 -2.47
CA GLY A 293 0.38 -19.75 -3.08
C GLY A 293 -0.34 -19.55 -4.42
N GLY A 294 -1.65 -19.77 -4.44
CA GLY A 294 -2.50 -19.62 -5.63
C GLY A 294 -3.90 -20.19 -5.41
N LEU A 295 -4.01 -21.47 -5.01
CA LEU A 295 -5.28 -22.18 -4.87
C LEU A 295 -6.29 -21.46 -3.96
N TYR A 296 -5.83 -21.01 -2.80
CA TYR A 296 -6.63 -20.33 -1.79
C TYR A 296 -6.28 -18.85 -1.63
N ASP A 297 -5.56 -18.28 -2.60
CA ASP A 297 -5.25 -16.86 -2.58
C ASP A 297 -6.52 -16.06 -2.90
N SER A 298 -6.73 -14.92 -2.23
CA SER A 298 -7.89 -14.05 -2.44
C SER A 298 -8.07 -13.64 -3.91
N THR A 299 -6.99 -13.56 -4.70
CA THR A 299 -7.09 -13.25 -6.12
C THR A 299 -7.66 -14.40 -6.97
N ASN A 300 -7.70 -15.64 -6.46
CA ASN A 300 -8.18 -16.82 -7.20
C ASN A 300 -9.71 -16.92 -7.35
N VAL A 301 -10.43 -15.87 -6.97
CA VAL A 301 -11.82 -15.60 -7.37
C VAL A 301 -11.98 -15.35 -8.88
N ILE A 302 -10.89 -15.12 -9.61
CA ILE A 302 -10.89 -14.98 -11.06
C ILE A 302 -11.31 -16.32 -11.69
N GLU A 303 -12.50 -16.37 -12.29
CA GLU A 303 -13.04 -17.60 -12.89
C GLU A 303 -12.49 -17.86 -14.30
N ASN A 304 -12.33 -16.80 -15.10
CA ASN A 304 -11.99 -16.88 -16.52
C ASN A 304 -10.84 -15.93 -16.88
N PRO A 305 -9.61 -16.18 -16.39
CA PRO A 305 -8.45 -15.39 -16.80
C PRO A 305 -8.21 -15.56 -18.29
N ILE A 306 -7.71 -14.52 -18.96
CA ILE A 306 -7.32 -14.63 -20.37
C ILE A 306 -6.00 -15.38 -20.53
N ALA A 307 -5.18 -15.38 -19.48
CA ALA A 307 -3.94 -16.14 -19.34
C ALA A 307 -3.60 -16.32 -17.85
N THR A 308 -2.99 -17.46 -17.51
CA THR A 308 -2.33 -17.67 -16.22
C THR A 308 -0.85 -17.89 -16.44
N LEU A 309 -0.02 -17.37 -15.53
CA LEU A 309 1.43 -17.54 -15.59
C LEU A 309 1.94 -18.08 -14.27
N ILE A 310 2.85 -19.05 -14.34
CA ILE A 310 3.53 -19.59 -13.17
C ILE A 310 5.02 -19.33 -13.37
N THR A 311 5.56 -18.45 -12.53
CA THR A 311 6.98 -18.09 -12.50
C THR A 311 7.81 -19.20 -11.83
N THR A 312 8.95 -18.89 -11.22
CA THR A 312 9.77 -19.94 -10.60
C THR A 312 9.02 -20.63 -9.46
N ILE A 313 9.36 -21.88 -9.17
CA ILE A 313 8.90 -22.59 -7.98
C ILE A 313 10.11 -22.88 -7.11
N ASP A 314 10.04 -22.46 -5.85
CA ASP A 314 11.06 -22.71 -4.85
C ASP A 314 10.40 -22.81 -3.47
N TYR A 315 11.15 -23.26 -2.47
CA TYR A 315 10.71 -23.36 -1.08
C TYR A 315 10.30 -21.99 -0.55
N ASP A 316 9.02 -21.87 -0.23
CA ASP A 316 8.39 -20.61 0.16
C ASP A 316 7.18 -20.91 1.03
N HIS A 317 7.02 -20.18 2.14
CA HIS A 317 5.89 -20.32 3.05
C HIS A 317 5.50 -21.78 3.36
N MET A 318 6.48 -22.65 3.65
CA MET A 318 6.28 -24.11 3.75
C MET A 318 5.23 -24.52 4.79
N GLU A 319 5.02 -23.70 5.83
CA GLU A 319 3.97 -23.89 6.83
C GLU A 319 2.56 -23.92 6.21
N TYR A 320 2.34 -23.18 5.12
CA TYR A 320 1.05 -23.06 4.43
C TYR A 320 1.00 -23.82 3.10
N LEU A 321 2.11 -23.83 2.34
CA LEU A 321 2.14 -24.33 0.97
C LEU A 321 2.58 -25.80 0.86
N GLY A 322 3.18 -26.34 1.93
CA GLY A 322 3.73 -27.68 1.99
C GLY A 322 5.26 -27.72 2.04
N ASP A 323 5.77 -28.91 2.33
CA ASP A 323 7.18 -29.21 2.61
C ASP A 323 7.95 -29.76 1.40
N THR A 324 7.32 -29.87 0.22
CA THR A 324 7.98 -30.28 -1.04
C THR A 324 7.67 -29.32 -2.17
N LEU A 325 8.56 -29.24 -3.15
CA LEU A 325 8.38 -28.38 -4.32
C LEU A 325 7.15 -28.75 -5.14
N GLU A 326 6.76 -30.02 -5.19
CA GLU A 326 5.55 -30.50 -5.86
C GLU A 326 4.28 -30.02 -5.14
N LYS A 327 4.25 -30.02 -3.80
CA LYS A 327 3.12 -29.47 -3.04
C LYS A 327 2.98 -27.96 -3.27
N ILE A 328 4.11 -27.25 -3.22
CA ILE A 328 4.16 -25.80 -3.50
C ILE A 328 3.72 -25.50 -4.94
N ALA A 329 4.18 -26.30 -5.90
CA ALA A 329 3.77 -26.21 -7.30
C ALA A 329 2.27 -26.44 -7.46
N GLY A 330 1.69 -27.45 -6.80
CA GLY A 330 0.25 -27.72 -6.81
C GLY A 330 -0.57 -26.56 -6.25
N GLN A 331 -0.13 -25.94 -5.16
CA GLN A 331 -0.77 -24.74 -4.61
C GLN A 331 -0.75 -23.58 -5.61
N LYS A 332 0.41 -23.29 -6.21
CA LYS A 332 0.58 -22.18 -7.17
C LYS A 332 -0.18 -22.46 -8.48
N ALA A 333 -0.22 -23.71 -8.94
CA ALA A 333 -1.01 -24.16 -10.09
C ALA A 333 -2.53 -24.13 -9.85
N GLY A 334 -2.99 -23.90 -8.61
CA GLY A 334 -4.40 -23.72 -8.30
C GLY A 334 -5.08 -22.55 -9.02
N ILE A 335 -4.31 -21.61 -9.59
CA ILE A 335 -4.82 -20.53 -10.44
C ILE A 335 -5.20 -21.00 -11.86
N ILE A 336 -4.80 -22.20 -12.28
CA ILE A 336 -5.11 -22.72 -13.61
C ILE A 336 -6.62 -22.98 -13.73
N LYS A 337 -7.28 -22.28 -14.64
CA LYS A 337 -8.71 -22.41 -14.90
C LYS A 337 -8.98 -23.18 -16.19
N PRO A 338 -10.11 -23.91 -16.28
CA PRO A 338 -10.40 -24.72 -17.45
C PRO A 338 -10.36 -23.95 -18.78
N GLY A 339 -9.62 -24.48 -19.76
CA GLY A 339 -9.48 -23.89 -21.10
C GLY A 339 -8.66 -22.60 -21.20
N SER A 340 -8.27 -21.98 -20.08
CA SER A 340 -7.37 -20.82 -20.08
C SER A 340 -5.94 -21.24 -20.44
N PRO A 341 -5.22 -20.52 -21.31
CA PRO A 341 -3.81 -20.82 -21.55
C PRO A 341 -2.95 -20.56 -20.31
N VAL A 342 -1.99 -21.45 -20.08
CA VAL A 342 -1.03 -21.38 -18.96
C VAL A 342 0.38 -21.17 -19.53
N PHE A 343 1.15 -20.25 -18.96
CA PHE A 343 2.54 -20.00 -19.35
C PHE A 343 3.47 -20.33 -18.20
N LEU A 344 4.44 -21.20 -18.46
CA LEU A 344 5.30 -21.79 -17.44
C LEU A 344 6.72 -21.30 -17.59
N TYR A 345 7.30 -20.80 -16.49
CA TYR A 345 8.73 -20.61 -16.38
C TYR A 345 9.43 -21.99 -16.37
N PRO A 346 10.61 -22.15 -16.98
CA PRO A 346 11.33 -23.42 -16.99
C PRO A 346 11.83 -23.77 -15.59
N ASN A 347 11.22 -24.79 -14.99
CA ASN A 347 11.54 -25.31 -13.66
C ASN A 347 12.11 -26.74 -13.76
N GLN A 348 12.48 -27.32 -12.61
CA GLN A 348 12.90 -28.72 -12.55
C GLN A 348 11.79 -29.66 -13.02
N LYS A 349 12.19 -30.82 -13.54
CA LYS A 349 11.27 -31.78 -14.17
C LYS A 349 10.07 -32.17 -13.31
N SER A 350 10.26 -32.49 -12.02
CA SER A 350 9.16 -32.92 -11.14
C SER A 350 8.10 -31.81 -10.91
N VAL A 351 8.55 -30.56 -10.85
CA VAL A 351 7.68 -29.39 -10.74
C VAL A 351 6.90 -29.18 -12.03
N MET A 352 7.57 -29.26 -13.18
CA MET A 352 6.91 -29.15 -14.49
C MET A 352 5.84 -30.22 -14.66
N GLU A 353 6.17 -31.49 -14.40
CA GLU A 353 5.23 -32.62 -14.48
C GLU A 353 4.00 -32.43 -13.57
N THR A 354 4.20 -31.86 -12.38
CA THR A 354 3.10 -31.55 -11.45
C THR A 354 2.15 -30.49 -12.02
N ILE A 355 2.69 -29.39 -12.55
CA ILE A 355 1.89 -28.29 -13.09
C ILE A 355 1.20 -28.71 -14.41
N GLU A 356 1.92 -29.43 -15.28
CA GLU A 356 1.41 -29.95 -16.54
C GLU A 356 0.26 -30.94 -16.30
N GLY A 357 0.38 -31.84 -15.30
CA GLY A 357 -0.70 -32.74 -14.91
C GLY A 357 -1.97 -31.99 -14.50
N ILE A 358 -1.85 -30.93 -13.71
CA ILE A 358 -2.98 -30.07 -13.31
C ILE A 358 -3.56 -29.35 -14.54
N ALA A 359 -2.72 -28.86 -15.45
CA ALA A 359 -3.16 -28.23 -16.69
C ALA A 359 -3.94 -29.21 -17.57
N ASP A 360 -3.47 -30.45 -17.72
CA ASP A 360 -4.14 -31.51 -18.48
C ASP A 360 -5.50 -31.86 -17.86
N GLU A 361 -5.58 -32.03 -16.54
CA GLU A 361 -6.84 -32.25 -15.82
C GLU A 361 -7.85 -31.13 -16.06
N ARG A 362 -7.37 -29.89 -16.09
CA ARG A 362 -8.18 -28.68 -16.37
C ARG A 362 -8.43 -28.48 -17.86
N LYS A 363 -7.85 -29.29 -18.75
CA LYS A 363 -7.87 -29.08 -20.21
C LYS A 363 -7.38 -27.67 -20.60
N ALA A 364 -6.38 -27.19 -19.88
CA ALA A 364 -5.77 -25.89 -20.05
C ALA A 364 -4.51 -26.05 -20.92
N PRO A 365 -4.44 -25.43 -22.12
CA PRO A 365 -3.24 -25.54 -22.95
C PRO A 365 -2.09 -24.82 -22.26
N TYR A 366 -0.95 -25.49 -22.12
CA TYR A 366 0.24 -24.90 -21.50
C TYR A 366 1.35 -24.64 -22.50
N TYR A 367 2.15 -23.60 -22.22
CA TYR A 367 3.24 -23.12 -23.04
C TYR A 367 4.46 -22.86 -22.17
N THR A 368 5.62 -23.29 -22.63
CA THR A 368 6.91 -23.04 -21.98
C THR A 368 7.96 -22.68 -23.02
N TYR A 369 9.19 -22.47 -22.57
CA TYR A 369 10.38 -22.31 -23.40
C TYR A 369 11.54 -23.09 -22.78
N ASN A 370 12.57 -23.38 -23.56
CA ASN A 370 13.83 -23.90 -23.06
C ASN A 370 14.79 -22.72 -22.83
N LYS A 371 15.61 -22.78 -21.78
CA LYS A 371 16.54 -21.68 -21.48
C LYS A 371 17.55 -21.46 -22.60
N GLU A 372 17.85 -22.49 -23.38
CA GLU A 372 18.71 -22.47 -24.56
C GLU A 372 18.12 -21.67 -25.74
N GLU A 373 16.82 -21.40 -25.74
CA GLU A 373 16.18 -20.50 -26.72
C GLU A 373 16.53 -19.02 -26.48
N LEU A 374 17.07 -18.71 -25.31
CA LEU A 374 17.55 -17.38 -24.93
C LEU A 374 19.05 -17.30 -25.16
N GLU A 375 19.45 -16.45 -26.10
CA GLU A 375 20.85 -16.13 -26.36
C GLU A 375 21.15 -14.74 -25.78
N VAL A 376 21.87 -14.70 -24.66
CA VAL A 376 22.30 -13.43 -24.05
C VAL A 376 23.44 -12.84 -24.88
N LEU A 377 23.24 -11.63 -25.40
CA LEU A 377 24.24 -10.90 -26.17
C LEU A 377 25.08 -9.99 -25.27
N LYS A 378 24.45 -9.34 -24.29
CA LYS A 378 25.11 -8.44 -23.34
C LYS A 378 24.36 -8.40 -22.02
N ILE A 379 25.11 -8.39 -20.91
CA ILE A 379 24.63 -7.99 -19.59
C ILE A 379 25.52 -6.85 -19.10
N SER A 380 24.91 -5.77 -18.64
CA SER A 380 25.61 -4.60 -18.08
C SER A 380 24.74 -3.93 -17.01
N GLU A 381 25.25 -2.87 -16.39
CA GLU A 381 24.48 -2.00 -15.50
C GLU A 381 23.25 -1.37 -16.17
N ASP A 382 23.24 -1.21 -17.50
CA ASP A 382 22.07 -0.72 -18.25
C ASP A 382 20.99 -1.80 -18.51
N GLY A 383 21.19 -3.04 -18.04
CA GLY A 383 20.26 -4.15 -18.22
C GLY A 383 20.78 -5.29 -19.11
N VAL A 384 19.87 -5.94 -19.83
CA VAL A 384 20.18 -7.17 -20.61
C VAL A 384 19.73 -7.02 -22.06
N VAL A 385 20.62 -7.35 -23.00
CA VAL A 385 20.30 -7.49 -24.42
C VAL A 385 20.39 -8.96 -24.83
N PHE A 386 19.36 -9.49 -25.46
CA PHE A 386 19.26 -10.90 -25.79
C PHE A 386 18.44 -11.17 -27.07
N ASN A 387 18.68 -12.32 -27.68
CA ASN A 387 17.78 -12.88 -28.69
C ASN A 387 16.87 -13.91 -28.02
N PHE A 388 15.62 -13.98 -28.47
CA PHE A 388 14.68 -15.01 -28.03
C PHE A 388 13.77 -15.41 -29.19
N ARG A 389 13.86 -16.67 -29.61
CA ARG A 389 13.13 -17.20 -30.79
C ARG A 389 13.33 -16.30 -32.03
N ASN A 390 12.25 -15.78 -32.59
CA ASN A 390 12.23 -14.89 -33.75
C ASN A 390 12.57 -13.44 -33.41
N PHE A 391 12.60 -13.05 -32.13
CA PHE A 391 12.95 -11.69 -31.71
C PHE A 391 14.45 -11.55 -31.54
N LYS A 392 15.03 -10.55 -32.22
CA LYS A 392 16.46 -10.24 -32.15
C LYS A 392 16.71 -8.96 -31.37
N ASN A 393 17.79 -8.91 -30.60
CA ASN A 393 18.20 -7.74 -29.83
C ASN A 393 17.06 -7.15 -28.97
N LEU A 394 16.31 -8.00 -28.27
CA LEU A 394 15.41 -7.50 -27.23
C LEU A 394 16.26 -6.91 -26.10
N SER A 395 15.78 -5.84 -25.49
CA SER A 395 16.44 -5.16 -24.38
C SER A 395 15.50 -4.97 -23.22
N ILE A 396 15.98 -5.21 -22.01
CA ILE A 396 15.32 -4.87 -20.75
C ILE A 396 16.26 -4.02 -19.91
N SER A 397 15.73 -3.06 -19.16
CA SER A 397 16.53 -2.22 -18.25
C SER A 397 16.80 -2.88 -16.89
N MET A 398 15.99 -3.87 -16.49
CA MET A 398 16.22 -4.63 -15.27
C MET A 398 17.49 -5.50 -15.37
N VAL A 399 18.39 -5.35 -14.40
CA VAL A 399 19.70 -6.01 -14.41
C VAL A 399 19.61 -7.47 -13.97
N GLY A 400 20.34 -8.34 -14.67
CA GLY A 400 20.51 -9.75 -14.34
C GLY A 400 19.84 -10.71 -15.30
N GLN A 401 20.50 -11.83 -15.61
CA GLN A 401 20.02 -12.81 -16.60
C GLN A 401 18.63 -13.38 -16.26
N HIS A 402 18.30 -13.51 -14.98
CA HIS A 402 16.99 -13.99 -14.54
C HIS A 402 15.84 -13.08 -14.98
N GLN A 403 16.09 -11.77 -15.16
CA GLN A 403 15.08 -10.85 -15.68
C GLN A 403 14.81 -11.08 -17.16
N ALA A 404 15.81 -11.50 -17.94
CA ALA A 404 15.61 -11.89 -19.33
C ALA A 404 14.74 -13.16 -19.43
N TYR A 405 14.88 -14.11 -18.51
CA TYR A 405 13.96 -15.25 -18.42
C TYR A 405 12.53 -14.81 -18.06
N ASN A 406 12.35 -13.91 -17.09
CA ASN A 406 11.03 -13.35 -16.77
C ASN A 406 10.41 -12.62 -17.98
N ALA A 407 11.23 -11.88 -18.74
CA ALA A 407 10.81 -11.23 -19.99
C ALA A 407 10.41 -12.25 -21.05
N CYS A 408 11.15 -13.36 -21.23
CA CYS A 408 10.76 -14.44 -22.14
C CYS A 408 9.39 -15.04 -21.77
N LEU A 409 9.12 -15.23 -20.48
CA LEU A 409 7.81 -15.69 -20.01
C LEU A 409 6.68 -14.72 -20.38
N ALA A 410 6.90 -13.42 -20.20
CA ALA A 410 5.96 -12.37 -20.62
C ALA A 410 5.77 -12.38 -22.15
N VAL A 411 6.86 -12.47 -22.93
CA VAL A 411 6.83 -12.51 -24.40
C VAL A 411 6.02 -13.68 -24.92
N ILE A 412 6.20 -14.90 -24.39
CA ILE A 412 5.43 -16.05 -24.88
C ILE A 412 3.94 -15.92 -24.56
N CYS A 413 3.58 -15.31 -23.43
CA CYS A 413 2.21 -15.00 -23.06
C CYS A 413 1.58 -14.00 -24.04
N LEU A 414 2.26 -12.87 -24.25
CA LEU A 414 1.78 -11.80 -25.14
C LEU A 414 1.67 -12.29 -26.58
N GLU A 415 2.66 -13.01 -27.10
CA GLU A 415 2.61 -13.59 -28.45
C GLU A 415 1.44 -14.56 -28.63
N GLU A 416 1.17 -15.41 -27.66
CA GLU A 416 0.05 -16.36 -27.75
C GLU A 416 -1.30 -15.65 -27.64
N LEU A 417 -1.44 -14.67 -26.75
CA LEU A 417 -2.64 -13.83 -26.65
C LEU A 417 -2.89 -13.06 -27.96
N LYS A 418 -1.83 -12.55 -28.61
CA LYS A 418 -1.89 -11.89 -29.91
C LYS A 418 -2.31 -12.86 -31.01
N LYS A 419 -1.74 -14.06 -31.08
CA LYS A 419 -2.13 -15.12 -32.03
C LYS A 419 -3.59 -15.53 -31.88
N ARG A 420 -4.09 -15.56 -30.64
CA ARG A 420 -5.50 -15.84 -30.32
C ARG A 420 -6.44 -14.65 -30.56
N GLY A 421 -5.93 -13.52 -31.04
CA GLY A 421 -6.70 -12.31 -31.30
C GLY A 421 -7.26 -11.64 -30.04
N LYS A 422 -6.70 -11.93 -28.86
CA LYS A 422 -7.12 -11.36 -27.57
C LYS A 422 -6.55 -9.97 -27.33
N ILE A 423 -5.34 -9.73 -27.84
CA ILE A 423 -4.63 -8.45 -27.77
C ILE A 423 -4.01 -8.12 -29.13
N LYS A 424 -3.59 -6.87 -29.30
CA LYS A 424 -2.82 -6.39 -30.45
C LYS A 424 -1.68 -5.54 -29.92
N TYR A 425 -0.51 -5.69 -30.52
CA TYR A 425 0.64 -4.82 -30.29
C TYR A 425 1.61 -4.91 -31.49
N THR A 426 2.41 -3.88 -31.71
CA THR A 426 3.52 -3.85 -32.69
C THR A 426 4.81 -4.33 -32.06
N GLU A 427 5.77 -4.80 -32.86
CA GLU A 427 7.07 -5.22 -32.29
C GLU A 427 7.79 -4.07 -31.57
N ASP A 428 7.60 -2.82 -32.02
CA ASP A 428 8.17 -1.65 -31.36
C ASP A 428 7.56 -1.42 -29.97
N GLU A 429 6.24 -1.56 -29.81
CA GLU A 429 5.57 -1.50 -28.49
C GLU A 429 6.03 -2.62 -27.55
N LEU A 430 6.27 -3.82 -28.08
CA LEU A 430 6.87 -4.92 -27.30
C LEU A 430 8.26 -4.53 -26.80
N ARG A 431 9.11 -3.98 -27.68
CA ARG A 431 10.48 -3.60 -27.35
C ARG A 431 10.52 -2.48 -26.32
N GLU A 432 9.70 -1.44 -26.52
CA GLU A 432 9.63 -0.31 -25.61
C GLU A 432 9.07 -0.73 -24.25
N GLY A 433 7.98 -1.50 -24.23
CA GLY A 433 7.38 -1.99 -22.99
C GLY A 433 8.31 -2.89 -22.19
N LEU A 434 9.11 -3.74 -22.86
CA LEU A 434 10.15 -4.54 -22.19
C LEU A 434 11.28 -3.66 -21.64
N TYR A 435 11.74 -2.66 -22.40
CA TYR A 435 12.84 -1.79 -22.00
C TYR A 435 12.47 -0.85 -20.84
N SER A 436 11.30 -0.21 -20.91
CA SER A 436 10.82 0.77 -19.94
C SER A 436 10.35 0.17 -18.61
N SER A 437 10.14 -1.15 -18.56
CA SER A 437 9.71 -1.88 -17.37
C SER A 437 10.75 -1.78 -16.23
N LYS A 438 10.27 -1.35 -15.06
CA LYS A 438 11.06 -1.16 -13.84
C LYS A 438 10.29 -1.66 -12.63
N VAL A 439 11.01 -2.12 -11.61
CA VAL A 439 10.42 -2.45 -10.30
C VAL A 439 11.19 -1.69 -9.24
N ILE A 440 10.46 -0.92 -8.42
CA ILE A 440 11.02 -0.16 -7.30
C ILE A 440 11.78 -1.11 -6.38
N ALA A 441 12.95 -0.67 -5.90
CA ALA A 441 13.81 -1.43 -5.01
C ALA A 441 14.17 -2.84 -5.50
N ARG A 442 14.36 -3.04 -6.81
CA ARG A 442 15.00 -4.25 -7.37
C ARG A 442 16.16 -3.83 -8.25
N LEU A 443 17.35 -3.74 -7.66
CA LEU A 443 18.52 -3.12 -8.27
C LEU A 443 18.17 -1.74 -8.86
N GLU A 444 17.39 -0.95 -8.11
CA GLU A 444 16.95 0.39 -8.54
C GLU A 444 18.11 1.37 -8.38
N LEU A 445 18.61 1.89 -9.51
CA LEU A 445 19.66 2.90 -9.52
C LEU A 445 19.03 4.29 -9.34
N LEU A 446 19.26 4.91 -8.18
CA LEU A 446 18.78 6.26 -7.86
C LEU A 446 19.70 7.34 -8.43
N GLN A 447 21.01 7.08 -8.44
CA GLN A 447 22.04 8.04 -8.81
C GLN A 447 23.20 7.35 -9.54
N LYS A 448 23.90 8.07 -10.42
CA LYS A 448 25.06 7.56 -11.18
C LYS A 448 26.43 7.94 -10.60
N GLU A 449 26.56 9.09 -9.94
CA GLU A 449 27.85 9.61 -9.45
C GLU A 449 27.71 10.23 -8.03
N PRO A 450 28.11 9.54 -6.94
CA PRO A 450 28.36 8.09 -6.87
C PRO A 450 27.16 7.26 -7.31
N LYS A 451 27.40 5.99 -7.64
CA LYS A 451 26.30 5.06 -7.92
C LYS A 451 25.54 4.78 -6.63
N VAL A 452 24.22 4.93 -6.63
CA VAL A 452 23.37 4.62 -5.47
C VAL A 452 22.32 3.60 -5.88
N LEU A 453 22.41 2.40 -5.33
CA LEU A 453 21.56 1.26 -5.67
C LEU A 453 20.71 0.84 -4.48
N LEU A 454 19.40 0.73 -4.68
CA LEU A 454 18.48 0.13 -3.72
C LEU A 454 18.06 -1.28 -4.17
N ASP A 455 18.14 -2.25 -3.27
CA ASP A 455 17.66 -3.60 -3.52
C ASP A 455 16.92 -4.19 -2.31
N GLY A 456 15.70 -4.65 -2.55
CA GLY A 456 14.80 -5.19 -1.54
C GLY A 456 15.05 -6.65 -1.17
N SER A 457 16.21 -7.21 -1.53
CA SER A 457 16.58 -8.58 -1.16
C SER A 457 16.55 -8.77 0.36
N HIS A 458 15.79 -9.78 0.78
CA HIS A 458 15.52 -10.08 2.20
C HIS A 458 15.48 -11.60 2.45
N ASN A 459 16.00 -12.39 1.50
CA ASN A 459 16.17 -13.83 1.54
C ASN A 459 17.45 -14.21 0.77
N ILE A 460 17.85 -15.49 0.82
CA ILE A 460 19.13 -15.96 0.28
C ILE A 460 19.15 -15.86 -1.25
N GLU A 461 18.03 -16.17 -1.90
CA GLU A 461 17.89 -16.14 -3.35
C GLU A 461 18.00 -14.71 -3.89
N GLY A 462 17.34 -13.76 -3.22
CA GLY A 462 17.41 -12.34 -3.54
C GLY A 462 18.83 -11.78 -3.34
N VAL A 463 19.48 -12.12 -2.23
CA VAL A 463 20.88 -11.70 -2.00
C VAL A 463 21.83 -12.35 -3.02
N THR A 464 21.59 -13.60 -3.40
CA THR A 464 22.34 -14.27 -4.47
C THR A 464 22.17 -13.53 -5.80
N ALA A 465 20.95 -13.10 -6.12
CA ALA A 465 20.67 -12.31 -7.32
C ALA A 465 21.39 -10.95 -7.28
N LEU A 466 21.37 -10.26 -6.15
CA LEU A 466 22.10 -9.01 -5.92
C LEU A 466 23.60 -9.19 -6.12
N VAL A 467 24.24 -10.14 -5.40
CA VAL A 467 25.67 -10.44 -5.51
C VAL A 467 26.08 -10.74 -6.96
N ASN A 468 25.27 -11.50 -7.68
CA ASN A 468 25.55 -11.78 -9.09
C ASN A 468 25.38 -10.56 -9.99
N ALA A 469 24.40 -9.70 -9.70
CA ALA A 469 24.19 -8.47 -10.45
C ALA A 469 25.32 -7.45 -10.24
N LEU A 470 25.87 -7.35 -9.03
CA LEU A 470 26.98 -6.43 -8.71
C LEU A 470 28.24 -6.68 -9.55
N LYS A 471 28.39 -7.87 -10.14
CA LYS A 471 29.49 -8.21 -11.07
C LYS A 471 29.43 -7.42 -12.38
N TYR A 472 28.28 -6.84 -12.73
CA TYR A 472 28.08 -6.08 -13.97
C TYR A 472 28.25 -4.58 -13.79
N TYR A 473 28.52 -4.12 -12.56
CA TYR A 473 28.76 -2.72 -12.23
C TYR A 473 30.26 -2.46 -12.10
N SER A 474 30.69 -1.28 -12.54
CA SER A 474 32.05 -0.79 -12.34
C SER A 474 32.08 0.26 -11.24
N TYR A 475 32.96 0.08 -10.26
CA TYR A 475 33.15 0.99 -9.13
C TYR A 475 34.54 0.79 -8.50
N ASP A 476 35.04 1.82 -7.82
CA ASP A 476 36.32 1.78 -7.10
C ASP A 476 36.17 1.16 -5.70
N LYS A 477 35.21 1.64 -4.92
CA LYS A 477 34.83 1.07 -3.62
C LYS A 477 33.33 0.82 -3.52
N LEU A 478 32.95 -0.15 -2.69
CA LEU A 478 31.56 -0.44 -2.34
C LEU A 478 31.29 -0.09 -0.87
N ILE A 479 30.30 0.78 -0.67
CA ILE A 479 29.75 1.13 0.65
C ILE A 479 28.40 0.42 0.78
N LEU A 480 28.33 -0.56 1.67
CA LEU A 480 27.12 -1.35 1.91
C LEU A 480 26.33 -0.74 3.06
N GLY A 481 25.12 -0.28 2.79
CA GLY A 481 24.11 -0.01 3.81
C GLY A 481 23.20 -1.22 3.99
N ILE A 482 23.01 -1.69 5.23
CA ILE A 482 22.19 -2.88 5.48
C ILE A 482 21.41 -2.81 6.79
N GLY A 483 20.17 -3.28 6.72
CA GLY A 483 19.30 -3.53 7.86
C GLY A 483 18.38 -4.71 7.55
N ILE A 484 18.33 -5.68 8.46
CA ILE A 484 17.63 -6.96 8.24
C ILE A 484 16.65 -7.19 9.40
N LEU A 485 15.53 -7.87 9.13
CA LEU A 485 14.57 -8.27 10.16
C LEU A 485 15.03 -9.55 10.89
N LYS A 486 14.70 -9.67 12.18
CA LYS A 486 15.16 -10.77 13.06
C LYS A 486 14.72 -12.17 12.64
N ASP A 487 13.62 -12.28 11.88
CA ASP A 487 13.05 -13.55 11.41
C ASP A 487 13.70 -14.07 10.11
N LYS A 488 14.70 -13.35 9.57
CA LYS A 488 15.43 -13.74 8.36
C LYS A 488 16.72 -14.46 8.68
N LYS A 489 17.27 -15.16 7.67
CA LYS A 489 18.61 -15.76 7.68
C LYS A 489 19.70 -14.70 7.56
N HIS A 490 19.69 -13.72 8.47
CA HIS A 490 20.50 -12.51 8.44
C HIS A 490 22.01 -12.79 8.33
N LEU A 491 22.54 -13.77 9.08
CA LEU A 491 23.96 -14.14 9.00
C LEU A 491 24.38 -14.61 7.62
N GLU A 492 23.61 -15.50 7.02
CA GLU A 492 23.91 -16.04 5.70
C GLU A 492 23.85 -14.92 4.64
N MET A 493 22.84 -14.03 4.73
CA MET A 493 22.73 -12.85 3.86
C MET A 493 23.93 -11.91 3.99
N VAL A 494 24.33 -11.56 5.22
CA VAL A 494 25.47 -10.68 5.46
C VAL A 494 26.78 -11.31 5.00
N ASN A 495 27.00 -12.60 5.28
CA ASN A 495 28.21 -13.31 4.86
C ASN A 495 28.39 -13.35 3.33
N MET A 496 27.31 -13.21 2.56
CA MET A 496 27.36 -13.10 1.11
C MET A 496 27.68 -11.69 0.62
N LEU A 497 27.27 -10.65 1.35
CA LEU A 497 27.39 -9.24 0.95
C LEU A 497 28.65 -8.56 1.51
N ALA A 498 28.97 -8.81 2.77
CA ALA A 498 30.11 -8.19 3.46
C ALA A 498 31.44 -8.36 2.73
N PRO A 499 31.77 -9.51 2.10
CA PRO A 499 33.02 -9.66 1.35
C PRO A 499 33.14 -8.74 0.11
N LEU A 500 32.04 -8.16 -0.37
CA LEU A 500 32.04 -7.24 -1.50
C LEU A 500 32.24 -5.78 -1.06
N ALA A 501 32.11 -5.48 0.22
CA ALA A 501 32.11 -4.12 0.74
C ALA A 501 33.48 -3.68 1.25
N ASP A 502 33.81 -2.41 1.06
CA ASP A 502 34.93 -1.73 1.70
C ASP A 502 34.53 -1.14 3.07
N LYS A 503 33.26 -0.73 3.18
CA LYS A 503 32.65 -0.20 4.41
C LYS A 503 31.22 -0.70 4.55
N ILE A 504 30.80 -0.92 5.80
CA ILE A 504 29.43 -1.33 6.12
C ILE A 504 28.78 -0.30 7.05
N ILE A 505 27.57 0.13 6.70
CA ILE A 505 26.69 0.94 7.54
C ILE A 505 25.53 0.04 7.96
N LEU A 506 25.38 -0.15 9.26
CA LEU A 506 24.24 -0.85 9.85
C LEU A 506 23.19 0.14 10.31
N THR A 507 21.95 -0.10 9.91
CA THR A 507 20.77 0.68 10.33
C THR A 507 19.67 -0.25 10.83
N GLU A 508 18.63 0.32 11.43
CA GLU A 508 17.48 -0.41 11.93
C GLU A 508 16.29 -0.31 10.96
N VAL A 509 15.61 -1.44 10.76
CA VAL A 509 14.41 -1.51 9.90
C VAL A 509 13.20 -1.00 10.70
N PRO A 510 12.32 -0.14 10.13
CA PRO A 510 11.17 0.42 10.85
C PRO A 510 10.06 -0.64 10.99
N SER A 511 10.20 -1.54 11.96
CA SER A 511 9.31 -2.68 12.17
C SER A 511 9.48 -3.29 13.57
N ASP A 512 8.41 -3.82 14.16
CA ASP A 512 8.44 -4.54 15.45
C ASP A 512 9.30 -5.82 15.43
N ARG A 513 9.66 -6.28 14.22
CA ARG A 513 10.59 -7.38 13.97
C ARG A 513 12.04 -6.91 13.78
N LEU A 514 12.38 -5.69 14.21
CA LEU A 514 13.73 -5.17 14.11
C LEU A 514 14.77 -6.14 14.70
N LEU A 515 15.92 -6.23 14.03
CA LEU A 515 17.16 -6.72 14.59
C LEU A 515 18.01 -5.50 14.94
N GLU A 516 18.44 -5.39 16.19
CA GLU A 516 19.27 -4.27 16.65
C GLU A 516 20.61 -4.26 15.88
N ALA A 517 21.02 -3.07 15.43
CA ALA A 517 22.25 -2.93 14.64
C ALA A 517 23.50 -3.39 15.40
N GLU A 518 23.53 -3.20 16.73
CA GLU A 518 24.60 -3.69 17.60
C GLU A 518 24.70 -5.22 17.60
N LYS A 519 23.56 -5.91 17.69
CA LYS A 519 23.52 -7.37 17.66
C LYS A 519 24.01 -7.89 16.32
N LEU A 520 23.54 -7.29 15.23
CA LEU A 520 24.01 -7.67 13.91
C LEU A 520 25.53 -7.47 13.81
N LYS A 521 26.06 -6.32 14.28
CA LYS A 521 27.50 -6.02 14.30
C LYS A 521 28.33 -7.08 15.02
N GLU A 522 27.85 -7.61 16.14
CA GLU A 522 28.55 -8.65 16.91
C GLU A 522 28.70 -9.97 16.14
N GLU A 523 27.83 -10.21 15.16
CA GLU A 523 27.79 -11.44 14.40
C GLU A 523 28.44 -11.34 13.02
N ILE A 524 28.74 -10.12 12.53
CA ILE A 524 29.42 -9.91 11.24
C ILE A 524 30.93 -10.20 11.39
N ASP A 525 31.42 -11.17 10.62
CA ASP A 525 32.85 -11.33 10.38
C ASP A 525 33.30 -10.43 9.21
N PHE A 526 33.81 -9.24 9.52
CA PHE A 526 34.27 -8.27 8.53
C PHE A 526 35.52 -7.52 9.00
N ASN A 527 36.56 -7.53 8.16
CA ASN A 527 37.86 -6.91 8.46
C ASN A 527 37.91 -5.40 8.20
N GLY A 528 36.85 -4.81 7.61
CA GLY A 528 36.77 -3.38 7.31
C GLY A 528 36.04 -2.57 8.39
N GLU A 529 35.71 -1.33 8.05
CA GLU A 529 35.01 -0.42 8.98
C GLU A 529 33.50 -0.69 9.00
N ILE A 530 32.94 -0.95 10.19
CA ILE A 530 31.49 -1.03 10.44
C ILE A 530 31.02 0.16 11.26
N ILE A 531 30.13 0.95 10.68
CA ILE A 531 29.51 2.13 11.31
C ILE A 531 28.05 1.79 11.64
N ILE A 532 27.61 2.13 12.85
CA ILE A 532 26.19 2.04 13.23
C ILE A 532 25.60 3.44 13.13
N GLU A 533 24.54 3.59 12.34
CA GLU A 533 23.69 4.77 12.30
C GLU A 533 22.24 4.28 12.20
N LYS A 534 21.46 4.48 13.27
CA LYS A 534 20.12 3.90 13.41
C LYS A 534 19.05 4.73 12.72
N ASP A 535 19.31 6.02 12.55
CA ASP A 535 18.40 6.95 11.89
C ASP A 535 18.61 6.83 10.37
N ILE A 536 17.60 6.30 9.68
CA ILE A 536 17.68 5.96 8.25
C ILE A 536 18.11 7.15 7.37
N PRO A 537 17.54 8.37 7.50
CA PRO A 537 18.01 9.54 6.77
C PRO A 537 19.49 9.86 7.03
N LYS A 538 19.94 9.84 8.29
CA LYS A 538 21.36 10.04 8.62
C LYS A 538 22.24 8.91 8.08
N ALA A 539 21.77 7.67 8.09
CA ALA A 539 22.50 6.52 7.59
C ALA A 539 22.71 6.64 6.07
N LEU A 540 21.66 7.03 5.33
CA LEU A 540 21.75 7.33 3.90
C LEU A 540 22.77 8.46 3.64
N LYS A 541 22.62 9.59 4.32
CA LYS A 541 23.55 10.72 4.21
C LYS A 541 24.99 10.31 4.55
N LYS A 542 25.17 9.43 5.54
CA LYS A 542 26.48 8.90 5.93
C LYS A 542 27.08 8.07 4.80
N THR A 543 26.33 7.15 4.19
CA THR A 543 26.80 6.38 3.04
C THR A 543 27.23 7.27 1.87
N LEU A 544 26.43 8.30 1.55
CA LEU A 544 26.74 9.26 0.49
C LEU A 544 28.00 10.10 0.81
N SER A 545 28.17 10.53 2.07
CA SER A 545 29.33 11.32 2.49
C SER A 545 30.66 10.54 2.47
N LEU A 546 30.59 9.21 2.47
CA LEU A 546 31.75 8.33 2.43
C LEU A 546 32.15 7.95 1.00
N ALA A 547 31.26 8.15 0.04
CA ALA A 547 31.44 7.76 -1.34
C ALA A 547 32.10 8.90 -2.15
N GLU A 548 33.13 8.56 -2.92
CA GLU A 548 33.67 9.40 -3.97
C GLU A 548 32.92 9.19 -5.30
N LYS A 549 33.22 10.01 -6.31
CA LYS A 549 32.50 10.03 -7.59
C LYS A 549 32.35 8.65 -8.25
N ASP A 550 33.42 7.86 -8.22
CA ASP A 550 33.51 6.56 -8.89
C ASP A 550 33.21 5.37 -7.95
N ASP A 551 32.80 5.66 -6.71
CA ASP A 551 32.36 4.65 -5.73
C ASP A 551 30.88 4.26 -5.94
N MET A 552 30.48 3.19 -5.26
CA MET A 552 29.11 2.69 -5.26
C MET A 552 28.58 2.52 -3.84
N VAL A 553 27.37 3.02 -3.61
CA VAL A 553 26.55 2.77 -2.43
C VAL A 553 25.49 1.73 -2.79
N VAL A 554 25.42 0.63 -2.02
CA VAL A 554 24.38 -0.38 -2.16
C VAL A 554 23.61 -0.47 -0.85
N TRP A 555 22.29 -0.35 -0.92
CA TRP A 555 21.40 -0.60 0.20
C TRP A 555 20.62 -1.89 -0.01
N ALA A 556 20.63 -2.78 1.00
CA ALA A 556 19.94 -4.06 0.95
C ALA A 556 19.36 -4.50 2.31
N GLY A 557 18.63 -5.62 2.32
CA GLY A 557 18.27 -6.37 3.53
C GLY A 557 16.78 -6.39 3.89
N SER A 558 15.99 -5.43 3.42
CA SER A 558 14.56 -5.36 3.72
C SER A 558 13.80 -4.42 2.77
N LEU A 559 12.62 -4.85 2.29
CA LEU A 559 11.72 -3.99 1.52
C LEU A 559 11.27 -2.76 2.31
N TYR A 560 11.02 -2.89 3.63
CA TYR A 560 10.64 -1.77 4.50
C TYR A 560 11.77 -0.74 4.62
N LEU A 561 13.02 -1.21 4.65
CA LEU A 561 14.18 -0.31 4.66
C LEU A 561 14.29 0.43 3.33
N MET A 562 14.09 -0.26 2.19
CA MET A 562 14.13 0.39 0.88
C MET A 562 13.05 1.47 0.74
N GLY A 563 11.84 1.23 1.25
CA GLY A 563 10.78 2.24 1.29
C GLY A 563 11.22 3.50 2.03
N ALA A 564 11.73 3.34 3.26
CA ALA A 564 12.18 4.45 4.09
C ALA A 564 13.39 5.20 3.51
N LEU A 565 14.35 4.49 2.90
CA LEU A 565 15.51 5.09 2.22
C LEU A 565 15.08 5.88 1.00
N ARG A 566 14.15 5.34 0.21
CA ARG A 566 13.64 6.00 -0.99
C ARG A 566 12.87 7.27 -0.63
N ASP A 567 12.07 7.24 0.43
CA ASP A 567 11.42 8.44 0.98
C ASP A 567 12.43 9.48 1.48
N ALA A 568 13.49 9.05 2.17
CA ALA A 568 14.54 9.94 2.63
C ALA A 568 15.29 10.60 1.46
N TYR A 569 15.61 9.82 0.42
CA TYR A 569 16.34 10.28 -0.76
C TYR A 569 15.56 11.35 -1.53
N PHE A 570 14.29 11.09 -1.88
CA PHE A 570 13.50 12.03 -2.69
C PHE A 570 12.96 13.23 -1.90
N LYS A 571 12.93 13.18 -0.56
CA LYS A 571 12.61 14.36 0.27
C LYS A 571 13.75 15.39 0.28
N GLU A 572 15.01 14.97 0.22
CA GLU A 572 16.15 15.90 0.17
C GLU A 572 16.18 16.71 -1.15
N ASP A 573 15.63 16.16 -2.24
CA ASP A 573 15.55 16.84 -3.55
C ASP A 573 14.49 17.95 -3.61
N GLU A 574 13.46 17.94 -2.75
CA GLU A 574 12.44 19.02 -2.68
C GLU A 574 12.90 20.23 -1.85
N GLU A 575 13.98 20.10 -1.07
CA GLU A 575 14.56 21.17 -0.23
C GLU A 575 15.83 21.83 -0.83
N CYS A 576 16.25 21.47 -2.06
CA CYS A 576 17.43 22.03 -2.75
C CYS A 576 17.11 22.98 -3.92
#